data_AF-A0A0K6FRW5-F1
#
_entry.id   AF-A0A0K6FRW5-F1
#
_cell.length_a   1.000
_cell.length_b   1.000
_cell.length_c   1.000
_cell.angle_alpha   90.00
_cell.angle_beta   90.00
_cell.angle_gamma   90.00
#
_symmetry.space_group_name_H-M   'P 1'
#
loop_
_entity.id
_entity.type
_entity.pdbx_description
1 polymer ?
#
loop_
_entity_poly.entity_id
_entity_poly.type
_entity_poly.pdbx_seq_one_letter_code
_entity_poly.pdbx_strand_id
1 'polypeptide(L)'
;MALIAHGPDCLCCKGPAAWSALLPSLTSQATSANSLVVTATNQPEVVKSSSFRDRFRIPNWALPTRALPVTLDDDDSPISLDAILAGRTKSPIRIDDLRAFLRNDEHVTVVSTRALEFLLAYNGYRAAFFALPPEKQAPHPYAALQSLSLAKRAAEIQTQFQKTKSGRSRLSKELPPPPTAVASVSRVTQVNPHLDPEHQPLRPELQNIIDLYLQPHSLSPVTPLVSYNTLEQALSSAKLTTHPSALDPIASRIHSHLATDVLPRFLDSAVINLSTSTSRGRMLIACVSFAAAIVLEVFLILYRTNRAARLLAMPLWILAIGYAIGSQTGLCFWLAWRGTREHKAYESVEPMPFSPRKEQAFGTSVTNTSSELQRPGSLLSRFAVFTRTRRTGSSGELARSDVVAEKGQLPSIINLGAAIGGNRLSEESQRYTPDIYPSSSPINSKHSFTPMVKSEGGIIKKLMRLTGTAVDTIAVEDSGVRKLQAMVGVRVAIWLVLSTSVLIGIIMAIP
;
A
#
# COMPACT_ATOMS: atom_id res chain seq x y z
N MET A 1 31.09 -44.26 -12.57
CA MET A 1 30.10 -43.17 -12.65
C MET A 1 30.79 -41.87 -12.25
N ALA A 2 31.22 -41.09 -13.25
CA ALA A 2 31.98 -39.86 -13.05
C ALA A 2 31.00 -38.69 -12.84
N LEU A 3 31.16 -37.98 -11.72
CA LEU A 3 30.46 -36.72 -11.44
C LEU A 3 31.16 -35.59 -12.19
N ILE A 4 30.47 -35.04 -13.19
CA ILE A 4 30.90 -33.85 -13.93
C ILE A 4 30.62 -32.63 -13.05
N ALA A 5 31.67 -31.92 -12.66
CA ALA A 5 31.60 -30.65 -11.97
C ALA A 5 31.24 -29.55 -12.98
N HIS A 6 30.04 -28.98 -12.86
CA HIS A 6 29.66 -27.76 -13.58
C HIS A 6 30.20 -26.53 -12.83
N GLY A 7 30.91 -25.66 -13.56
CA GLY A 7 31.45 -24.39 -13.07
C GLY A 7 30.36 -23.34 -12.79
N PRO A 8 30.70 -22.26 -12.05
CA PRO A 8 29.73 -21.37 -11.42
C PRO A 8 29.35 -20.19 -12.32
N ASP A 9 28.73 -20.45 -13.47
CA ASP A 9 28.14 -19.41 -14.32
C ASP A 9 26.63 -19.65 -14.48
N CYS A 10 25.90 -19.54 -13.36
CA CYS A 10 24.44 -19.61 -13.38
C CYS A 10 23.84 -18.21 -13.59
N LEU A 11 23.33 -17.97 -14.81
CA LEU A 11 22.62 -16.75 -15.20
C LEU A 11 21.35 -16.44 -14.36
N CYS A 12 20.88 -17.39 -13.52
CA CYS A 12 19.74 -17.18 -12.62
C CYS A 12 20.09 -16.43 -11.31
N CYS A 13 21.38 -16.19 -11.03
CA CYS A 13 21.82 -15.51 -9.81
C CYS A 13 22.12 -14.00 -9.99
N LYS A 14 21.95 -13.45 -11.19
CA LYS A 14 21.92 -11.98 -11.38
C LYS A 14 20.56 -11.44 -10.95
N GLY A 15 20.36 -11.34 -9.63
CA GLY A 15 19.36 -10.42 -9.08
C GLY A 15 19.66 -8.99 -9.57
N PRO A 16 18.65 -8.12 -9.69
CA PRO A 16 18.85 -6.78 -10.23
C PRO A 16 19.90 -6.02 -9.41
N ALA A 17 21.02 -5.68 -10.05
CA ALA A 17 22.12 -4.90 -9.47
C ALA A 17 21.72 -3.45 -9.10
N ALA A 18 20.44 -3.11 -9.17
CA ALA A 18 19.90 -1.78 -8.87
C ALA A 18 19.96 -1.42 -7.36
N TRP A 19 20.09 -2.39 -6.48
CA TRP A 19 19.97 -2.18 -5.03
C TRP A 19 21.22 -1.65 -4.34
N SER A 20 22.38 -1.67 -4.99
CA SER A 20 23.62 -1.13 -4.43
C SER A 20 23.71 0.41 -4.53
N ALA A 21 22.85 1.03 -5.35
CA ALA A 21 22.85 2.48 -5.61
C ALA A 21 21.99 3.31 -4.63
N LEU A 22 21.37 2.68 -3.62
CA LEU A 22 20.48 3.36 -2.66
C LEU A 22 21.16 3.79 -1.35
N LEU A 23 22.47 3.59 -1.20
CA LEU A 23 23.22 4.19 -0.11
C LEU A 23 23.58 5.64 -0.49
N PRO A 24 23.23 6.66 0.31
CA PRO A 24 23.76 7.99 0.09
C PRO A 24 25.28 7.93 0.23
N SER A 25 25.99 8.29 -0.83
CA SER A 25 27.43 8.54 -0.79
C SER A 25 27.69 9.70 0.17
N LEU A 26 27.94 9.38 1.44
CA LEU A 26 28.46 10.32 2.43
C LEU A 26 29.94 10.58 2.15
N THR A 27 30.23 11.29 1.06
CA THR A 27 31.53 11.92 0.86
C THR A 27 31.43 13.35 1.39
N SER A 28 32.01 13.58 2.56
CA SER A 28 32.21 14.89 3.15
C SER A 28 33.12 15.74 2.26
N GLN A 29 32.55 16.62 1.44
CA GLN A 29 33.30 17.67 0.75
C GLN A 29 33.13 18.97 1.53
N ALA A 30 34.11 19.24 2.39
CA ALA A 30 34.24 20.53 3.06
C ALA A 30 34.74 21.57 2.05
N THR A 31 33.84 22.43 1.57
CA THR A 31 34.22 23.68 0.91
C THR A 31 33.58 24.85 1.64
N SER A 32 34.45 25.55 2.35
CA SER A 32 34.26 26.88 2.91
C SER A 32 33.79 27.85 1.83
N ALA A 33 32.66 28.53 2.04
CA ALA A 33 32.27 29.70 1.27
C ALA A 33 31.68 30.78 2.20
N ASN A 34 32.22 31.98 2.05
CA ASN A 34 32.05 33.16 2.88
C ASN A 34 30.62 33.71 2.88
N SER A 35 30.23 34.26 4.04
CA SER A 35 28.95 34.94 4.26
C SER A 35 28.83 36.23 3.46
N LEU A 36 27.71 36.39 2.73
CA LEU A 36 27.22 37.69 2.29
C LEU A 36 25.88 37.96 2.99
N VAL A 37 25.91 38.88 3.95
CA VAL A 37 24.73 39.38 4.67
C VAL A 37 24.01 40.36 3.76
N VAL A 38 22.77 40.04 3.37
CA VAL A 38 21.83 40.98 2.75
C VAL A 38 20.66 41.16 3.70
N THR A 39 20.64 42.30 4.37
CA THR A 39 19.59 42.74 5.28
C THR A 39 18.43 43.29 4.45
N ALA A 40 17.29 42.59 4.43
CA ALA A 40 16.05 43.09 3.85
C ALA A 40 15.04 43.36 4.99
N THR A 41 14.88 44.64 5.33
CA THR A 41 13.84 45.15 6.23
C THR A 41 12.52 45.26 5.47
N ASN A 42 11.51 44.47 5.83
CA ASN A 42 10.13 44.63 5.39
C ASN A 42 9.25 45.01 6.58
N GLN A 43 8.81 46.27 6.64
CA GLN A 43 7.63 46.68 7.42
C GLN A 43 6.38 46.61 6.51
N PRO A 44 5.22 46.14 7.01
CA PRO A 44 3.98 46.19 6.27
C PRO A 44 3.28 47.54 6.47
N GLU A 45 3.18 48.31 5.39
CA GLU A 45 2.36 49.52 5.35
C GLU A 45 0.88 49.13 5.14
N VAL A 46 0.03 49.46 6.12
CA VAL A 46 -1.42 49.20 6.08
C VAL A 46 -2.08 50.26 5.20
N VAL A 47 -2.22 49.97 3.91
CA VAL A 47 -3.00 50.79 2.98
C VAL A 47 -4.48 50.41 3.08
N LYS A 48 -5.30 51.30 3.65
CA LYS A 48 -6.77 51.25 3.57
C LYS A 48 -7.20 51.63 2.15
N SER A 49 -7.52 50.66 1.31
CA SER A 49 -8.15 50.91 0.01
C SER A 49 -9.68 50.87 0.13
N SER A 50 -10.29 52.06 0.04
CA SER A 50 -11.71 52.24 -0.26
C SER A 50 -11.88 52.32 -1.78
N SER A 51 -12.54 51.35 -2.43
CA SER A 51 -13.26 51.60 -3.70
C SER A 51 -13.94 50.34 -4.22
N PHE A 52 -15.21 50.48 -4.57
CA PHE A 52 -16.17 49.49 -5.07
C PHE A 52 -15.80 48.88 -6.45
N ARG A 53 -14.57 49.07 -6.94
CA ARG A 53 -14.11 48.63 -8.28
C ARG A 53 -13.33 47.31 -8.32
N ASP A 54 -13.07 46.65 -7.20
CA ASP A 54 -12.32 45.37 -7.17
C ASP A 54 -13.17 44.09 -7.34
N ARG A 55 -14.48 44.19 -7.70
CA ARG A 55 -15.38 43.02 -7.84
C ARG A 55 -15.04 42.06 -8.99
N PHE A 56 -14.09 42.38 -9.86
CA PHE A 56 -13.63 41.50 -10.94
C PHE A 56 -12.12 41.29 -10.96
N ARG A 57 -11.42 41.47 -9.83
CA ARG A 57 -10.09 40.84 -9.73
C ARG A 57 -10.30 39.34 -9.71
N ILE A 58 -9.93 38.67 -10.80
CA ILE A 58 -9.63 37.24 -10.80
C ILE A 58 -8.65 37.07 -9.64
N PRO A 59 -9.07 36.48 -8.52
CA PRO A 59 -8.26 36.49 -7.33
C PRO A 59 -6.94 35.77 -7.62
N ASN A 60 -5.84 36.17 -6.99
CA ASN A 60 -4.51 35.66 -7.29
C ASN A 60 -4.37 34.12 -7.16
N TRP A 61 -5.36 33.43 -6.57
CA TRP A 61 -5.48 31.96 -6.56
C TRP A 61 -6.07 31.34 -7.84
N ALA A 62 -6.71 32.12 -8.69
CA ALA A 62 -7.38 31.65 -9.92
C ALA A 62 -6.48 31.70 -11.16
N LEU A 63 -5.34 32.39 -11.09
CA LEU A 63 -4.26 32.27 -12.07
C LEU A 63 -3.20 31.34 -11.47
N PRO A 64 -2.75 30.29 -12.19
CA PRO A 64 -1.69 29.43 -11.71
C PRO A 64 -0.48 30.30 -11.40
N THR A 65 -0.08 30.37 -10.13
CA THR A 65 1.17 31.00 -9.74
C THR A 65 2.26 30.35 -10.57
N ARG A 66 2.83 31.14 -11.49
CA ARG A 66 3.92 30.73 -12.36
C ARG A 66 5.03 30.27 -11.42
N ALA A 67 5.17 28.96 -11.25
CA ALA A 67 6.24 28.40 -10.45
C ALA A 67 7.54 28.96 -11.06
N LEU A 68 8.41 29.53 -10.21
CA LEU A 68 9.78 29.87 -10.58
C LEU A 68 10.35 28.70 -11.39
N PRO A 69 11.17 28.95 -12.43
CA PRO A 69 11.75 27.92 -13.26
C PRO A 69 12.56 26.98 -12.36
N VAL A 70 11.91 25.91 -11.93
CA VAL A 70 12.56 24.77 -11.30
C VAL A 70 13.48 24.23 -12.36
N THR A 71 14.76 24.08 -12.02
CA THR A 71 15.74 23.38 -12.85
C THR A 71 15.08 22.11 -13.36
N LEU A 72 14.90 22.05 -14.68
CA LEU A 72 14.39 20.90 -15.42
C LEU A 72 15.43 19.78 -15.27
N ASP A 73 15.47 19.16 -14.10
CA ASP A 73 16.02 17.82 -13.99
C ASP A 73 15.05 16.94 -14.78
N ASP A 74 15.48 16.54 -15.97
CA ASP A 74 14.81 15.66 -16.95
C ASP A 74 14.51 14.25 -16.41
N ASP A 75 14.27 14.13 -15.11
CA ASP A 75 14.00 12.89 -14.41
C ASP A 75 12.52 12.50 -14.61
N ASP A 76 12.15 12.29 -15.88
CA ASP A 76 10.93 11.63 -16.35
C ASP A 76 10.90 10.13 -15.98
N SER A 77 11.79 9.72 -15.07
CA SER A 77 11.85 8.39 -14.50
C SER A 77 10.49 8.00 -13.94
N PRO A 78 9.93 6.84 -14.34
CA PRO A 78 8.65 6.38 -13.83
C PRO A 78 8.73 6.27 -12.31
N ILE A 79 7.66 6.67 -11.62
CA ILE A 79 7.56 6.61 -10.16
C ILE A 79 7.80 5.16 -9.73
N SER A 80 8.98 4.90 -9.17
CA SER A 80 9.39 3.57 -8.72
C SER A 80 9.05 3.38 -7.24
N LEU A 81 8.83 2.12 -6.84
CA LEU A 81 8.65 1.79 -5.43
C LEU A 81 9.86 2.23 -4.60
N ASP A 82 11.06 2.17 -5.18
CA ASP A 82 12.31 2.54 -4.51
C ASP A 82 12.37 4.04 -4.20
N ALA A 83 11.84 4.89 -5.07
CA ALA A 83 11.73 6.33 -4.80
C ALA A 83 10.79 6.60 -3.60
N ILE A 84 9.70 5.84 -3.50
CA ILE A 84 8.74 5.95 -2.38
C ILE A 84 9.36 5.45 -1.08
N LEU A 85 10.01 4.28 -1.10
CA LEU A 85 10.65 3.69 0.08
C LEU A 85 11.83 4.53 0.57
N ALA A 86 12.56 5.19 -0.34
CA ALA A 86 13.64 6.13 -0.01
C ALA A 86 13.14 7.50 0.49
N GLY A 87 11.82 7.74 0.52
CA GLY A 87 11.25 9.02 0.95
C GLY A 87 11.55 10.18 -0.02
N ARG A 88 11.86 9.90 -1.29
CA ARG A 88 12.14 10.91 -2.33
C ARG A 88 10.87 11.50 -2.95
N THR A 89 9.72 10.87 -2.74
CA THR A 89 8.42 11.28 -3.28
C THR A 89 7.67 12.21 -2.32
N LYS A 90 6.75 13.01 -2.86
CA LYS A 90 5.91 13.95 -2.09
C LYS A 90 4.45 13.48 -2.04
N SER A 91 3.62 14.12 -1.22
CA SER A 91 2.20 13.75 -1.14
C SER A 91 1.53 14.00 -2.50
N PRO A 92 0.67 13.07 -3.01
CA PRO A 92 0.06 11.89 -2.36
C PRO A 92 0.80 10.55 -2.48
N ILE A 93 2.09 10.52 -2.82
CA ILE A 93 2.85 9.27 -3.01
C ILE A 93 3.94 9.11 -1.95
N ARG A 94 3.71 9.55 -0.70
CA ARG A 94 4.66 9.28 0.39
C ARG A 94 4.54 7.83 0.84
N ILE A 95 5.58 7.37 1.54
CA ILE A 95 5.53 6.11 2.28
C ILE A 95 4.35 6.03 3.26
N ASP A 96 4.01 7.16 3.90
CA ASP A 96 2.87 7.25 4.81
C ASP A 96 1.54 7.16 4.06
N ASP A 97 1.45 7.75 2.87
CA ASP A 97 0.27 7.66 1.99
C ASP A 97 0.07 6.21 1.51
N LEU A 98 1.16 5.52 1.15
CA LEU A 98 1.12 4.10 0.79
C LEU A 98 0.68 3.26 1.98
N ARG A 99 1.22 3.49 3.18
CA ARG A 99 0.80 2.78 4.40
C ARG A 99 -0.68 3.03 4.73
N ALA A 100 -1.15 4.27 4.59
CA ALA A 100 -2.55 4.63 4.81
C ALA A 100 -3.46 3.98 3.76
N PHE A 101 -3.03 3.90 2.50
CA PHE A 101 -3.72 3.18 1.44
C PHE A 101 -3.88 1.69 1.77
N LEU A 102 -2.80 1.00 2.17
CA LEU A 102 -2.88 -0.44 2.49
C LEU A 102 -3.74 -0.76 3.71
N ARG A 103 -3.91 0.19 4.64
CA ARG A 103 -4.81 0.04 5.80
C ARG A 103 -6.29 0.13 5.44
N ASN A 104 -6.63 0.81 4.34
CA ASN A 104 -8.01 1.13 3.99
C ASN A 104 -8.51 0.40 2.74
N ASP A 105 -7.62 -0.17 1.93
CA ASP A 105 -8.03 -0.94 0.76
C ASP A 105 -8.57 -2.31 1.21
N GLU A 106 -9.89 -2.48 1.14
CA GLU A 106 -10.59 -3.73 1.46
C GLU A 106 -10.10 -4.91 0.59
N HIS A 107 -9.58 -4.62 -0.60
CA HIS A 107 -9.03 -5.64 -1.51
C HIS A 107 -7.56 -5.94 -1.24
N VAL A 108 -6.88 -5.15 -0.41
CA VAL A 108 -5.51 -5.42 -0.01
C VAL A 108 -5.53 -6.27 1.25
N THR A 109 -4.83 -7.38 1.17
CA THR A 109 -4.72 -8.30 2.29
C THR A 109 -3.85 -7.66 3.38
N VAL A 110 -4.14 -7.98 4.64
CA VAL A 110 -3.27 -7.66 5.79
C VAL A 110 -1.80 -8.00 5.50
N VAL A 111 -1.58 -9.02 4.66
CA VAL A 111 -0.27 -9.45 4.17
C VAL A 111 0.51 -8.35 3.46
N SER A 112 -0.09 -7.54 2.57
CA SER A 112 0.65 -6.48 1.87
C SER A 112 1.11 -5.35 2.80
N THR A 113 0.29 -4.99 3.80
CA THR A 113 0.67 -4.03 4.85
C THR A 113 1.89 -4.53 5.62
N ARG A 114 1.90 -5.82 6.00
CA ARG A 114 3.02 -6.44 6.71
C ARG A 114 4.25 -6.64 5.83
N ALA A 115 4.06 -6.91 4.54
CA ALA A 115 5.13 -6.93 3.55
C ALA A 115 5.84 -5.56 3.45
N LEU A 116 5.08 -4.46 3.41
CA LEU A 116 5.65 -3.13 3.44
C LEU A 116 6.43 -2.89 4.73
N GLU A 117 5.86 -3.22 5.90
CA GLU A 117 6.54 -3.08 7.19
C GLU A 117 7.83 -3.91 7.28
N PHE A 118 7.81 -5.15 6.78
CA PHE A 118 9.00 -5.99 6.66
C PHE A 118 10.08 -5.33 5.80
N LEU A 119 9.74 -4.82 4.62
CA LEU A 119 10.73 -4.16 3.75
C LEU A 119 11.35 -2.93 4.40
N LEU A 120 10.56 -2.14 5.14
CA LEU A 120 11.07 -0.98 5.86
C LEU A 120 12.02 -1.38 6.98
N ALA A 121 11.65 -2.41 7.76
CA ALA A 121 12.52 -2.96 8.79
C ALA A 121 13.81 -3.54 8.19
N TYR A 122 13.69 -4.29 7.09
CA TYR A 122 14.82 -4.87 6.37
C TYR A 122 15.76 -3.80 5.81
N ASN A 123 15.23 -2.74 5.18
CA ASN A 123 16.04 -1.65 4.66
C ASN A 123 16.76 -0.88 5.78
N GLY A 124 16.09 -0.66 6.92
CA GLY A 124 16.72 -0.07 8.11
C GLY A 124 17.86 -0.93 8.65
N TYR A 125 17.61 -2.23 8.79
CA TYR A 125 18.63 -3.20 9.20
C TYR A 125 19.81 -3.26 8.23
N ARG A 126 19.55 -3.29 6.92
CA ARG A 126 20.57 -3.30 5.88
C ARG A 126 21.44 -2.04 5.93
N ALA A 127 20.84 -0.87 6.11
CA ALA A 127 21.57 0.39 6.26
C ALA A 127 22.45 0.38 7.53
N ALA A 128 21.91 -0.10 8.66
CA ALA A 128 22.67 -0.25 9.90
C ALA A 128 23.86 -1.21 9.73
N PHE A 129 23.67 -2.33 9.03
CA PHE A 129 24.74 -3.29 8.75
C PHE A 129 25.87 -2.67 7.92
N PHE A 130 25.54 -1.98 6.83
CA PHE A 130 26.57 -1.36 5.97
C PHE A 130 27.21 -0.11 6.58
N ALA A 131 26.63 0.46 7.62
CA ALA A 131 27.26 1.50 8.43
C ALA A 131 28.33 0.95 9.40
N LEU A 132 28.38 -0.36 9.62
CA LEU A 132 29.41 -0.97 10.46
C LEU A 132 30.79 -0.94 9.77
N PRO A 133 31.90 -0.82 10.54
CA PRO A 133 33.24 -1.04 10.01
C PRO A 133 33.35 -2.41 9.30
N PRO A 134 34.06 -2.50 8.16
CA PRO A 134 34.12 -3.72 7.36
C PRO A 134 34.68 -4.92 8.13
N GLU A 135 35.51 -4.70 9.16
CA GLU A 135 36.06 -5.76 10.02
C GLU A 135 35.01 -6.38 10.94
N LYS A 136 33.93 -5.64 11.24
CA LYS A 136 32.82 -6.11 12.07
C LYS A 136 31.72 -6.75 11.24
N GLN A 137 31.63 -6.45 9.94
CA GLN A 137 30.58 -6.99 9.08
C GLN A 137 30.67 -8.53 9.00
N ALA A 138 29.54 -9.20 9.21
CA ALA A 138 29.48 -10.64 9.09
C ALA A 138 29.73 -11.08 7.64
N PRO A 139 30.39 -12.24 7.42
CA PRO A 139 30.68 -12.71 6.07
C PRO A 139 29.41 -13.03 5.30
N HIS A 140 29.46 -12.85 3.98
CA HIS A 140 28.39 -13.26 3.07
C HIS A 140 28.00 -14.75 3.31
N PRO A 141 26.72 -15.16 3.23
CA PRO A 141 26.27 -16.52 3.53
C PRO A 141 27.03 -17.60 2.75
N TYR A 142 27.36 -17.34 1.48
CA TYR A 142 28.17 -18.26 0.68
C TYR A 142 29.59 -18.47 1.25
N ALA A 143 30.25 -17.39 1.70
CA ALA A 143 31.56 -17.48 2.34
C ALA A 143 31.49 -18.20 3.70
N ALA A 144 30.42 -17.99 4.47
CA ALA A 144 30.15 -18.71 5.71
C ALA A 144 29.92 -20.21 5.49
N LEU A 145 29.20 -20.58 4.42
CA LEU A 145 28.99 -21.99 4.06
C LEU A 145 30.29 -22.65 3.58
N GLN A 146 31.12 -21.94 2.82
CA GLN A 146 32.43 -22.42 2.40
C GLN A 146 33.38 -22.61 3.57
N SER A 147 33.45 -21.66 4.51
CA SER A 147 34.30 -21.81 5.70
C SER A 147 33.84 -22.97 6.58
N LEU A 148 32.52 -23.19 6.69
CA LEU A 148 31.96 -24.32 7.42
C LEU A 148 32.23 -25.67 6.74
N SER A 149 32.17 -25.73 5.40
CA SER A 149 32.51 -26.95 4.66
C SER A 149 34.01 -27.29 4.76
N LEU A 150 34.87 -26.28 4.70
CA LEU A 150 36.31 -26.42 4.92
C LEU A 150 36.62 -26.86 6.36
N ALA A 151 35.97 -26.26 7.36
CA ALA A 151 36.13 -26.63 8.76
C ALA A 151 35.67 -28.08 9.03
N LYS A 152 34.53 -28.50 8.46
CA LYS A 152 34.06 -29.90 8.54
C LYS A 152 35.08 -30.86 7.92
N ARG A 153 35.61 -30.54 6.75
CA ARG A 153 36.63 -31.36 6.08
C ARG A 153 37.93 -31.43 6.90
N ALA A 154 38.36 -30.32 7.49
CA ALA A 154 39.54 -30.30 8.36
C ALA A 154 39.34 -31.15 9.63
N ALA A 155 38.16 -31.09 10.25
CA ALA A 155 37.80 -31.91 11.40
C ALA A 155 37.78 -33.41 11.04
N GLU A 156 37.22 -33.76 9.88
CA GLU A 156 37.21 -35.13 9.38
C GLU A 156 38.63 -35.67 9.20
N ILE A 157 39.51 -34.89 8.56
CA ILE A 157 40.93 -35.25 8.40
C ILE A 157 41.61 -35.48 9.76
N GLN A 158 41.37 -34.60 10.75
CA GLN A 158 41.92 -34.76 12.11
C GLN A 158 41.45 -36.06 12.79
N THR A 159 40.17 -36.42 12.63
CA THR A 159 39.65 -37.68 13.21
C THR A 159 40.24 -38.91 12.55
N GLN A 160 40.54 -38.86 11.25
CA GLN A 160 41.21 -39.97 10.54
C GLN A 160 42.64 -40.19 11.04
N PHE A 161 43.40 -39.11 11.29
CA PHE A 161 44.77 -39.21 11.82
C PHE A 161 44.84 -39.74 13.27
N GLN A 162 43.81 -39.53 14.08
CA GLN A 162 43.77 -40.11 15.44
C GLN A 162 43.49 -41.62 15.43
N LYS A 163 42.69 -42.10 14.47
CA LYS A 163 42.29 -43.51 14.39
C LYS A 163 43.45 -44.44 13.99
N THR A 164 44.47 -43.94 13.29
CA THR A 164 45.62 -44.74 12.84
C THR A 164 46.72 -44.91 13.89
N LYS A 165 46.65 -44.21 15.05
CA LYS A 165 47.67 -44.32 16.11
C LYS A 165 47.37 -45.37 17.19
N SER A 166 46.21 -46.03 17.15
CA SER A 166 45.81 -47.10 18.09
C SER A 166 46.19 -48.49 17.57
N GLY A 167 47.47 -48.69 17.24
CA GLY A 167 47.95 -49.87 16.53
C GLY A 167 49.24 -50.48 17.07
N ARG A 168 49.60 -50.32 18.35
CA ARG A 168 50.63 -51.18 19.00
C ARG A 168 50.70 -51.00 20.53
N SER A 169 49.82 -51.66 21.26
CA SER A 169 50.16 -52.21 22.59
C SER A 169 49.12 -53.24 22.96
N ARG A 170 49.38 -54.48 22.55
CA ARG A 170 48.87 -55.64 23.27
C ARG A 170 49.56 -55.62 24.64
N LEU A 171 48.74 -55.75 25.69
CA LEU A 171 49.05 -56.22 27.04
C LEU A 171 48.77 -55.21 28.16
N SER A 172 47.48 -55.01 28.48
CA SER A 172 47.06 -54.89 29.88
C SER A 172 45.57 -55.09 30.05
N LYS A 173 45.26 -55.59 31.24
CA LYS A 173 44.11 -56.35 31.66
C LYS A 173 43.00 -55.41 32.15
N GLU A 174 41.81 -55.62 31.60
CA GLU A 174 40.49 -55.54 32.26
C GLU A 174 40.29 -54.43 33.33
N LEU A 175 39.70 -53.30 32.92
CA LEU A 175 38.99 -52.37 33.80
C LEU A 175 37.73 -51.84 33.07
N PRO A 176 36.66 -51.47 33.80
CA PRO A 176 35.32 -51.27 33.26
C PRO A 176 35.18 -50.02 32.38
N PRO A 177 34.19 -49.99 31.46
CA PRO A 177 34.07 -48.96 30.44
C PRO A 177 33.79 -47.57 31.06
N PRO A 178 34.56 -46.53 30.69
CA PRO A 178 34.25 -45.16 31.11
C PRO A 178 33.00 -44.63 30.38
N PRO A 179 32.25 -43.71 31.01
CA PRO A 179 31.00 -43.19 30.49
C PRO A 179 31.19 -42.46 29.15
N THR A 180 30.29 -42.75 28.22
CA THR A 180 30.16 -42.17 26.89
C THR A 180 30.19 -40.64 26.94
N ALA A 181 31.35 -40.05 26.61
CA ALA A 181 31.50 -38.60 26.51
C ALA A 181 30.87 -38.08 25.21
N VAL A 182 29.64 -37.55 25.32
CA VAL A 182 28.94 -36.80 24.27
C VAL A 182 29.58 -35.42 24.13
N ALA A 183 30.77 -35.34 23.51
CA ALA A 183 31.53 -34.09 23.39
C ALA A 183 32.19 -33.95 22.02
N SER A 184 31.44 -33.61 20.98
CA SER A 184 32.02 -33.41 19.64
C SER A 184 31.50 -32.21 18.84
N VAL A 185 30.48 -31.48 19.30
CA VAL A 185 29.97 -30.31 18.57
C VAL A 185 30.69 -29.00 18.96
N SER A 186 31.18 -28.87 20.19
CA SER A 186 31.73 -27.59 20.70
C SER A 186 33.10 -27.19 20.14
N ARG A 187 33.87 -28.09 19.49
CA ARG A 187 35.24 -27.76 19.01
C ARG A 187 35.26 -27.01 17.68
N VAL A 188 34.22 -27.15 16.84
CA VAL A 188 34.21 -26.51 15.51
C VAL A 188 34.09 -24.98 15.62
N THR A 189 33.38 -24.48 16.64
CA THR A 189 33.17 -23.04 16.86
C THR A 189 34.45 -22.33 17.32
N GLN A 190 35.36 -23.04 17.99
CA GLN A 190 36.57 -22.43 18.58
C GLN A 190 37.61 -22.01 17.52
N VAL A 191 37.55 -22.57 16.32
CA VAL A 191 38.53 -22.31 15.24
C VAL A 191 38.18 -21.05 14.44
N ASN A 192 36.93 -20.58 14.49
CA ASN A 192 36.48 -19.38 13.78
C ASN A 192 35.53 -18.56 14.68
N PRO A 193 36.05 -17.74 15.60
CA PRO A 193 35.23 -16.92 16.50
C PRO A 193 34.26 -15.98 15.75
N HIS A 194 34.58 -15.60 14.51
CA HIS A 194 33.73 -14.77 13.65
C HIS A 194 32.42 -15.44 13.18
N LEU A 195 32.35 -16.78 13.23
CA LEU A 195 31.15 -17.53 12.85
C LEU A 195 30.22 -17.80 14.03
N ASP A 196 30.63 -17.47 15.25
CA ASP A 196 29.80 -17.68 16.43
C ASP A 196 28.59 -16.73 16.39
N PRO A 197 27.35 -17.25 16.36
CA PRO A 197 26.15 -16.42 16.24
C PRO A 197 26.02 -15.33 17.29
N GLU A 198 26.50 -15.59 18.50
CA GLU A 198 26.43 -14.68 19.65
C GLU A 198 27.35 -13.45 19.50
N HIS A 199 28.41 -13.56 18.70
CA HIS A 199 29.40 -12.51 18.52
C HIS A 199 29.15 -11.65 17.27
N GLN A 200 28.19 -12.02 16.41
CA GLN A 200 27.90 -11.28 15.19
C GLN A 200 27.11 -10.01 15.50
N PRO A 201 27.46 -8.86 14.89
CA PRO A 201 26.75 -7.61 15.15
C PRO A 201 25.33 -7.66 14.59
N LEU A 202 24.43 -6.90 15.22
CA LEU A 202 23.02 -6.76 14.83
C LEU A 202 22.23 -8.09 14.81
N ARG A 203 22.77 -9.15 15.42
CA ARG A 203 22.08 -10.41 15.64
C ARG A 203 20.70 -10.25 16.30
N PRO A 204 20.53 -9.46 17.39
CA PRO A 204 19.21 -9.30 18.02
C PRO A 204 18.19 -8.61 17.10
N GLU A 205 18.63 -7.66 16.27
CA GLU A 205 17.77 -6.95 15.33
C GLU A 205 17.31 -7.85 14.19
N LEU A 206 18.21 -8.66 13.63
CA LEU A 206 17.88 -9.68 12.65
C LEU A 206 16.88 -10.70 13.21
N GLN A 207 17.12 -11.18 14.44
CA GLN A 207 16.23 -12.13 15.10
C GLN A 207 14.84 -11.52 15.34
N ASN A 208 14.76 -10.26 15.75
CA ASN A 208 13.50 -9.54 15.89
C ASN A 208 12.73 -9.44 14.55
N ILE A 209 13.41 -9.18 13.44
CA ILE A 209 12.78 -9.20 12.10
C ILE A 209 12.24 -10.60 11.77
N ILE A 210 13.01 -11.65 12.05
CA ILE A 210 12.60 -13.04 11.83
C ILE A 210 11.36 -13.37 12.67
N ASP A 211 11.38 -13.04 13.95
CA ASP A 211 10.32 -13.36 14.90
C ASP A 211 9.01 -12.63 14.59
N LEU A 212 9.10 -11.35 14.19
CA LEU A 212 7.92 -10.54 13.88
C LEU A 212 7.28 -10.90 12.53
N TYR A 213 8.06 -11.19 11.49
CA TYR A 213 7.54 -11.24 10.12
C TYR A 213 7.67 -12.61 9.44
N LEU A 214 8.64 -13.43 9.83
CA LEU A 214 8.99 -14.65 9.12
C LEU A 214 8.62 -15.94 9.86
N GLN A 215 8.46 -15.88 11.19
CA GLN A 215 8.04 -17.06 11.95
C GLN A 215 6.59 -17.46 11.63
N PRO A 216 6.29 -18.78 11.55
CA PRO A 216 4.93 -19.27 11.28
C PRO A 216 3.90 -18.85 12.33
N HIS A 217 4.36 -18.63 13.57
CA HIS A 217 3.53 -18.22 14.70
C HIS A 217 3.51 -16.71 14.92
N SER A 218 4.14 -15.93 14.03
CA SER A 218 4.07 -14.49 14.16
C SER A 218 2.61 -14.05 13.95
N LEU A 219 2.19 -13.01 14.67
CA LEU A 219 0.83 -12.47 14.56
C LEU A 219 0.55 -11.89 13.16
N SER A 220 1.55 -11.82 12.29
CA SER A 220 1.52 -11.08 11.04
C SER A 220 2.53 -11.60 10.03
N PRO A 221 2.38 -12.88 9.61
CA PRO A 221 3.39 -13.54 8.82
C PRO A 221 3.32 -13.08 7.36
N VAL A 222 4.47 -12.76 6.78
CA VAL A 222 4.60 -12.47 5.34
C VAL A 222 4.73 -13.77 4.53
N THR A 223 4.68 -14.93 5.22
CA THR A 223 4.84 -16.27 4.66
C THR A 223 3.95 -16.58 3.44
N PRO A 224 2.70 -16.06 3.29
CA PRO A 224 1.90 -16.36 2.11
C PRO A 224 2.47 -15.82 0.79
N LEU A 225 3.35 -14.80 0.83
CA LEU A 225 3.94 -14.19 -0.38
C LEU A 225 5.23 -14.89 -0.83
N VAL A 226 5.82 -15.72 0.04
CA VAL A 226 7.16 -16.29 -0.12
C VAL A 226 7.05 -17.80 -0.25
N SER A 227 7.81 -18.40 -1.17
CA SER A 227 7.83 -19.87 -1.27
C SER A 227 8.45 -20.48 -0.02
N TYR A 228 7.92 -21.63 0.41
CA TYR A 228 8.42 -22.36 1.58
C TYR A 228 9.93 -22.64 1.48
N ASN A 229 10.42 -23.09 0.32
CA ASN A 229 11.84 -23.39 0.09
C ASN A 229 12.72 -22.13 0.24
N THR A 230 12.25 -20.99 -0.27
CA THR A 230 12.96 -19.71 -0.16
C THR A 230 13.04 -19.25 1.28
N LEU A 231 11.95 -19.42 2.04
CA LEU A 231 11.89 -19.09 3.46
C LEU A 231 12.84 -19.97 4.27
N GLU A 232 12.80 -21.29 4.08
CA GLU A 232 13.67 -22.23 4.78
C GLU A 232 15.16 -21.96 4.48
N GLN A 233 15.49 -21.73 3.20
CA GLN A 233 16.86 -21.39 2.80
C GLN A 233 17.34 -20.08 3.42
N ALA A 234 16.52 -19.03 3.40
CA ALA A 234 16.87 -17.75 4.00
C ALA A 234 17.03 -17.86 5.52
N LEU A 235 16.13 -18.55 6.22
CA LEU A 235 16.21 -18.78 7.66
C LEU A 235 17.42 -19.62 8.04
N SER A 236 17.77 -20.64 7.25
CA SER A 236 18.98 -21.43 7.48
C SER A 236 20.27 -20.61 7.28
N SER A 237 20.27 -19.72 6.29
CA SER A 237 21.38 -18.79 6.03
C SER A 237 21.50 -17.74 7.14
N ALA A 238 20.36 -17.19 7.59
CA ALA A 238 20.30 -16.22 8.67
C ALA A 238 20.76 -16.79 10.01
N LYS A 239 20.62 -18.10 10.26
CA LYS A 239 21.21 -18.76 11.44
C LYS A 239 22.75 -18.68 11.42
N LEU A 240 23.37 -18.73 10.24
CA LEU A 240 24.83 -18.77 10.08
C LEU A 240 25.47 -17.39 10.06
N THR A 241 24.81 -16.39 9.47
CA THR A 241 25.36 -15.04 9.29
C THR A 241 24.32 -13.95 9.53
N THR A 242 24.77 -12.78 10.02
CA THR A 242 23.99 -11.54 10.07
C THR A 242 24.19 -10.66 8.83
N HIS A 243 24.69 -11.21 7.72
CA HIS A 243 24.78 -10.45 6.48
C HIS A 243 23.37 -10.31 5.84
N PRO A 244 22.95 -9.09 5.40
CA PRO A 244 21.59 -8.83 4.90
C PRO A 244 21.22 -9.69 3.69
N SER A 245 22.20 -10.10 2.87
CA SER A 245 21.94 -10.98 1.72
C SER A 245 21.39 -12.36 2.07
N ALA A 246 21.41 -12.76 3.35
CA ALA A 246 20.66 -13.94 3.80
C ALA A 246 19.13 -13.78 3.61
N LEU A 247 18.61 -12.55 3.67
CA LEU A 247 17.18 -12.24 3.51
C LEU A 247 16.83 -11.62 2.13
N ASP A 248 17.82 -11.35 1.27
CA ASP A 248 17.61 -10.77 -0.06
C ASP A 248 16.57 -11.52 -0.93
N PRO A 249 16.55 -12.87 -0.96
CA PRO A 249 15.53 -13.58 -1.75
C PRO A 249 14.10 -13.28 -1.30
N ILE A 250 13.90 -13.11 0.01
CA ILE A 250 12.60 -12.77 0.61
C ILE A 250 12.25 -11.31 0.29
N ALA A 251 13.18 -10.39 0.54
CA ALA A 251 12.99 -8.96 0.28
C ALA A 251 12.69 -8.69 -1.20
N SER A 252 13.43 -9.32 -2.12
CA SER A 252 13.21 -9.22 -3.56
C SER A 252 11.81 -9.71 -3.97
N ARG A 253 11.36 -10.84 -3.41
CA ARG A 253 10.02 -11.37 -3.71
C ARG A 253 8.92 -10.44 -3.22
N ILE A 254 9.04 -9.92 -2.01
CA ILE A 254 8.07 -8.98 -1.43
C ILE A 254 8.07 -7.66 -2.19
N HIS A 255 9.25 -7.14 -2.53
CA HIS A 255 9.38 -5.93 -3.33
C HIS A 255 8.70 -6.09 -4.69
N SER A 256 8.96 -7.20 -5.39
CA SER A 256 8.30 -7.50 -6.65
C SER A 256 6.78 -7.50 -6.51
N HIS A 257 6.22 -8.13 -5.48
CA HIS A 257 4.77 -8.12 -5.23
C HIS A 257 4.23 -6.70 -5.00
N LEU A 258 4.91 -5.90 -4.17
CA LEU A 258 4.50 -4.53 -3.93
C LEU A 258 4.62 -3.67 -5.20
N ALA A 259 5.64 -3.90 -6.02
CA ALA A 259 5.87 -3.14 -7.25
C ALA A 259 4.89 -3.51 -8.38
N THR A 260 4.54 -4.79 -8.54
CA THR A 260 3.65 -5.25 -9.63
C THR A 260 2.18 -5.14 -9.28
N ASP A 261 1.80 -5.46 -8.04
CA ASP A 261 0.38 -5.67 -7.70
C ASP A 261 -0.19 -4.52 -6.88
N VAL A 262 0.62 -3.94 -5.99
CA VAL A 262 0.17 -2.92 -5.04
C VAL A 262 0.39 -1.51 -5.60
N LEU A 263 1.59 -1.24 -6.13
CA LEU A 263 1.99 0.08 -6.60
C LEU A 263 1.06 0.61 -7.71
N PRO A 264 0.69 -0.15 -8.75
CA PRO A 264 -0.21 0.39 -9.79
C PRO A 264 -1.58 0.77 -9.22
N ARG A 265 -2.14 -0.04 -8.31
CA ARG A 265 -3.42 0.27 -7.64
C ARG A 265 -3.30 1.49 -6.74
N PHE A 266 -2.19 1.61 -6.02
CA PHE A 266 -1.89 2.78 -5.19
C PHE A 266 -1.79 4.04 -6.05
N LEU A 267 -1.08 3.99 -7.18
CA LEU A 267 -0.95 5.12 -8.11
C LEU A 267 -2.28 5.48 -8.77
N ASP A 268 -3.07 4.49 -9.19
CA ASP A 268 -4.43 4.70 -9.71
C ASP A 268 -5.30 5.40 -8.66
N SER A 269 -5.21 4.97 -7.40
CA SER A 269 -5.86 5.66 -6.29
C SER A 269 -5.31 7.08 -6.15
N ALA A 270 -3.99 7.30 -6.10
CA ALA A 270 -3.35 8.59 -5.90
C ALA A 270 -3.74 9.63 -6.97
N VAL A 271 -4.02 9.19 -8.20
CA VAL A 271 -4.48 10.04 -9.29
C VAL A 271 -5.91 10.55 -9.06
N ILE A 272 -6.79 9.75 -8.45
CA ILE A 272 -8.17 10.14 -8.13
C ILE A 272 -8.16 11.40 -7.26
N ASN A 273 -8.73 12.48 -7.80
CA ASN A 273 -8.73 13.79 -7.17
C ASN A 273 -10.06 14.13 -6.46
N LEU A 274 -11.03 13.22 -6.55
CA LEU A 274 -12.37 13.39 -6.02
C LEU A 274 -12.67 12.35 -4.94
N SER A 275 -13.27 12.76 -3.83
CA SER A 275 -13.78 11.82 -2.83
C SER A 275 -14.95 11.01 -3.37
N THR A 276 -15.19 9.84 -2.77
CA THR A 276 -16.33 8.97 -3.10
C THR A 276 -17.67 9.68 -2.87
N SER A 277 -17.76 10.55 -1.85
CA SER A 277 -18.95 11.37 -1.60
C SER A 277 -19.20 12.39 -2.69
N THR A 278 -18.18 13.15 -3.09
CA THR A 278 -18.33 14.16 -4.14
C THR A 278 -18.58 13.51 -5.50
N SER A 279 -17.97 12.34 -5.77
CA SER A 279 -18.27 11.54 -6.97
C SER A 279 -19.75 11.15 -7.05
N ARG A 280 -20.34 10.67 -5.95
CA ARG A 280 -21.79 10.36 -5.90
C ARG A 280 -22.65 11.61 -6.12
N GLY A 281 -22.30 12.74 -5.50
CA GLY A 281 -22.99 14.02 -5.73
C GLY A 281 -22.97 14.45 -7.19
N ARG A 282 -21.83 14.26 -7.87
CA ARG A 282 -21.72 14.53 -9.31
C ARG A 282 -22.56 13.61 -10.17
N MET A 283 -22.63 12.33 -9.83
CA MET A 283 -23.51 11.40 -10.52
C MET A 283 -24.98 11.83 -10.38
N LEU A 284 -25.39 12.30 -9.20
CA LEU A 284 -26.74 12.81 -8.98
C LEU A 284 -27.03 14.04 -9.86
N ILE A 285 -26.10 15.00 -9.93
CA ILE A 285 -26.23 16.16 -10.84
C ILE A 285 -26.26 15.71 -12.31
N ALA A 286 -25.45 14.72 -12.69
CA ALA A 286 -25.47 14.17 -14.04
C ALA A 286 -26.87 13.63 -14.37
N CYS A 287 -27.49 12.86 -13.47
CA CYS A 287 -28.85 12.35 -13.66
C CYS A 287 -29.90 13.47 -13.76
N VAL A 288 -29.85 14.48 -12.88
CA VAL A 288 -30.80 15.59 -12.87
C VAL A 288 -30.66 16.45 -14.13
N SER A 289 -29.44 16.80 -14.52
CA SER A 289 -29.16 17.58 -15.73
C SER A 289 -29.52 16.81 -17.00
N PHE A 290 -29.30 15.49 -17.03
CA PHE A 290 -29.73 14.61 -18.11
C PHE A 290 -31.26 14.60 -18.26
N ALA A 291 -32.00 14.45 -17.15
CA ALA A 291 -33.45 14.50 -17.17
C ALA A 291 -33.98 15.88 -17.65
N ALA A 292 -33.36 16.97 -17.18
CA ALA A 292 -33.69 18.32 -17.62
C ALA A 292 -33.40 18.53 -19.11
N ALA A 293 -32.30 17.99 -19.63
CA ALA A 293 -31.97 18.05 -21.06
C ALA A 293 -33.02 17.34 -21.91
N ILE A 294 -33.46 16.14 -21.50
CA ILE A 294 -34.53 15.39 -22.18
C ILE A 294 -35.83 16.17 -22.16
N VAL A 295 -36.24 16.69 -21.00
CA VAL A 295 -37.48 17.46 -20.88
C VAL A 295 -37.44 18.69 -21.78
N LEU A 296 -36.32 19.43 -21.78
CA LEU A 296 -36.14 20.60 -22.65
C LEU A 296 -36.19 20.24 -24.14
N GLU A 297 -35.53 19.15 -24.55
CA GLU A 297 -35.58 18.65 -25.93
C GLU A 297 -37.01 18.28 -26.34
N VAL A 298 -37.73 17.54 -25.50
CA VAL A 298 -39.13 17.19 -25.74
C VAL A 298 -39.98 18.45 -25.90
N PHE A 299 -39.81 19.44 -25.03
CA PHE A 299 -40.50 20.72 -25.17
C PHE A 299 -40.16 21.43 -26.49
N LEU A 300 -38.88 21.53 -26.85
CA LEU A 300 -38.44 22.18 -28.10
C LEU A 300 -38.99 21.48 -29.36
N ILE A 301 -39.13 20.15 -29.32
CA ILE A 301 -39.77 19.34 -30.37
C ILE A 301 -41.28 19.62 -30.41
N LEU A 302 -41.97 19.61 -29.27
CA LEU A 302 -43.41 19.84 -29.19
C LEU A 302 -43.80 21.25 -29.66
N TYR A 303 -42.99 22.27 -29.36
CA TYR A 303 -43.20 23.64 -29.82
C TYR A 303 -42.80 23.89 -31.29
N ARG A 304 -42.42 22.85 -32.04
CA ARG A 304 -41.98 22.93 -33.45
C ARG A 304 -40.93 24.01 -33.70
N THR A 305 -40.02 24.19 -32.74
CA THR A 305 -38.91 25.13 -32.90
C THR A 305 -37.96 24.67 -34.01
N ASN A 306 -37.27 25.63 -34.65
CA ASN A 306 -36.28 25.33 -35.68
C ASN A 306 -35.22 24.36 -35.16
N ARG A 307 -34.65 23.50 -36.03
CA ARG A 307 -33.62 22.52 -35.65
C ARG A 307 -32.45 23.13 -34.87
N ALA A 308 -32.03 24.35 -35.23
CA ALA A 308 -30.96 25.06 -34.53
C ALA A 308 -31.31 25.42 -33.07
N ALA A 309 -32.59 25.61 -32.72
CA ALA A 309 -33.02 25.90 -31.36
C ALA A 309 -32.82 24.70 -30.42
N ARG A 310 -32.81 23.46 -30.94
CA ARG A 310 -32.49 22.26 -30.17
C ARG A 310 -31.07 22.30 -29.58
N LEU A 311 -30.15 23.04 -30.22
CA LEU A 311 -28.81 23.28 -29.68
C LEU A 311 -28.82 24.05 -28.35
N LEU A 312 -29.94 24.69 -27.93
CA LEU A 312 -30.07 25.27 -26.60
C LEU A 312 -30.01 24.24 -25.47
N ALA A 313 -30.33 22.97 -25.74
CA ALA A 313 -30.18 21.88 -24.76
C ALA A 313 -28.74 21.37 -24.64
N MET A 314 -27.85 21.74 -25.57
CA MET A 314 -26.46 21.25 -25.61
C MET A 314 -25.66 21.52 -24.33
N PRO A 315 -25.73 22.70 -23.69
CA PRO A 315 -25.02 22.93 -22.43
C PRO A 315 -25.43 21.94 -21.32
N LEU A 316 -26.71 21.57 -21.24
CA LEU A 316 -27.20 20.58 -20.27
C LEU A 316 -26.68 19.17 -20.58
N TRP A 317 -26.61 18.81 -21.86
CA TRP A 317 -26.02 17.54 -22.29
C TRP A 317 -24.53 17.43 -22.00
N ILE A 318 -23.75 18.48 -22.31
CA ILE A 318 -22.32 18.55 -22.00
C ILE A 318 -22.11 18.45 -20.48
N LEU A 319 -22.94 19.16 -19.71
CA LEU A 319 -22.92 19.10 -18.24
C LEU A 319 -23.20 17.66 -17.75
N ALA A 320 -24.27 17.03 -18.22
CA ALA A 320 -24.67 15.68 -17.82
C ALA A 320 -23.57 14.65 -18.11
N ILE A 321 -23.06 14.63 -19.35
CA ILE A 321 -22.02 13.69 -19.77
C ILE A 321 -20.71 13.96 -19.02
N GLY A 322 -20.31 15.23 -18.89
CA GLY A 322 -19.09 15.61 -18.18
C GLY A 322 -19.09 15.18 -16.71
N TYR A 323 -20.22 15.40 -16.01
CA TYR A 323 -20.38 14.97 -14.62
C TYR A 323 -20.46 13.44 -14.49
N ALA A 324 -21.13 12.75 -15.42
CA ALA A 324 -21.18 11.29 -15.45
C ALA A 324 -19.79 10.68 -15.62
N ILE A 325 -19.01 11.10 -16.63
CA ILE A 325 -17.64 10.61 -16.85
C ILE A 325 -16.74 10.95 -15.65
N GLY A 326 -16.81 12.18 -15.14
CA GLY A 326 -16.01 12.60 -13.99
C GLY A 326 -16.32 11.80 -12.72
N SER A 327 -17.59 11.45 -12.47
CA SER A 327 -17.97 10.62 -11.33
C SER A 327 -17.47 9.17 -11.46
N GLN A 328 -17.57 8.56 -12.65
CA GLN A 328 -17.12 7.18 -12.89
C GLN A 328 -15.60 7.02 -12.83
N THR A 329 -14.86 8.06 -13.23
CA THR A 329 -13.39 8.07 -13.20
C THR A 329 -12.83 8.53 -11.86
N GLY A 330 -13.65 9.17 -11.00
CA GLY A 330 -13.16 9.82 -9.79
C GLY A 330 -12.31 11.06 -10.06
N LEU A 331 -12.41 11.62 -11.26
CA LEU A 331 -11.60 12.74 -11.71
C LEU A 331 -12.45 13.96 -12.07
N CYS A 332 -12.12 15.08 -11.47
CA CYS A 332 -12.53 16.39 -11.93
C CYS A 332 -11.46 16.95 -12.86
N PHE A 333 -11.81 17.19 -14.12
CA PHE A 333 -10.93 17.89 -15.07
C PHE A 333 -10.42 19.22 -14.51
N TRP A 334 -11.29 20.01 -13.87
CA TRP A 334 -10.94 21.31 -13.32
C TRP A 334 -9.93 21.24 -12.16
N LEU A 335 -10.07 20.24 -11.27
CA LEU A 335 -9.09 20.03 -10.20
C LEU A 335 -7.77 19.47 -10.74
N ALA A 336 -7.83 18.53 -11.69
CA ALA A 336 -6.65 17.98 -12.35
C ALA A 336 -5.84 19.08 -13.06
N TRP A 337 -6.54 19.98 -13.77
CA TRP A 337 -5.93 21.14 -14.41
C TRP A 337 -5.28 22.09 -13.40
N ARG A 338 -5.91 22.31 -12.25
CA ARG A 338 -5.34 23.12 -11.16
C ARG A 338 -4.22 22.42 -10.39
N GLY A 339 -4.01 21.12 -10.60
CA GLY A 339 -3.09 20.33 -9.78
C GLY A 339 -3.53 20.23 -8.32
N THR A 340 -4.84 20.21 -8.07
CA THR A 340 -5.41 20.05 -6.72
C THR A 340 -6.24 18.77 -6.63
N ARG A 341 -6.47 18.30 -5.41
CA ARG A 341 -7.29 17.12 -5.10
C ARG A 341 -8.02 17.30 -3.78
N GLU A 342 -9.12 16.59 -3.61
CA GLU A 342 -9.76 16.47 -2.29
C GLU A 342 -8.95 15.57 -1.35
N HIS A 343 -9.06 15.83 -0.06
CA HIS A 343 -8.63 14.89 0.96
C HIS A 343 -9.41 13.59 0.86
N LYS A 344 -8.69 12.48 0.93
CA LYS A 344 -9.31 11.15 1.00
C LYS A 344 -9.69 10.82 2.44
N ALA A 345 -10.71 9.99 2.60
CA ALA A 345 -11.20 9.59 3.93
C ALA A 345 -10.07 9.03 4.80
N TYR A 346 -9.14 8.26 4.21
CA TYR A 346 -8.01 7.70 4.93
C TYR A 346 -6.92 8.70 5.33
N GLU A 347 -6.85 9.87 4.69
CA GLU A 347 -5.89 10.93 5.02
C GLU A 347 -6.41 11.81 6.14
N SER A 348 -7.74 11.85 6.31
CA SER A 348 -8.39 12.59 7.39
C SER A 348 -8.34 11.89 8.75
N VAL A 349 -7.85 10.65 8.78
CA VAL A 349 -7.49 10.01 10.04
C VAL A 349 -6.26 10.74 10.53
N GLU A 350 -6.50 11.78 11.33
CA GLU A 350 -5.47 12.52 12.05
C GLU A 350 -4.51 11.46 12.60
N PRO A 351 -3.21 11.56 12.29
CA PRO A 351 -2.25 10.57 12.73
C PRO A 351 -2.40 10.50 14.24
N MET A 352 -3.06 9.42 14.72
CA MET A 352 -3.26 9.16 16.13
C MET A 352 -1.90 9.44 16.73
N PRO A 353 -1.75 10.47 17.59
CA PRO A 353 -0.45 10.94 18.00
C PRO A 353 0.25 9.69 18.48
N PHE A 354 1.21 9.23 17.68
CA PHE A 354 2.04 8.11 18.04
C PHE A 354 2.77 8.70 19.21
N SER A 355 2.21 8.49 20.42
CA SER A 355 2.75 8.98 21.67
C SER A 355 4.20 8.57 21.56
N PRO A 356 5.13 9.55 21.37
CA PRO A 356 6.46 9.28 20.88
C PRO A 356 6.92 8.16 21.77
N ARG A 357 7.05 6.97 21.18
CA ARG A 357 7.37 5.77 21.92
C ARG A 357 8.72 6.14 22.46
N LYS A 358 8.76 6.60 23.73
CA LYS A 358 9.99 7.05 24.37
C LYS A 358 10.97 6.00 23.97
N GLU A 359 12.07 6.41 23.34
CA GLU A 359 13.22 5.56 23.11
C GLU A 359 13.63 5.06 24.49
N GLN A 360 12.94 4.04 25.00
CA GLN A 360 13.48 3.09 25.90
C GLN A 360 14.49 2.41 25.01
N ALA A 361 15.71 2.94 25.08
CA ALA A 361 16.91 2.20 24.81
C ALA A 361 16.62 0.77 25.24
N PHE A 362 16.76 -0.15 24.29
CA PHE A 362 16.54 -1.58 24.46
C PHE A 362 17.62 -2.10 25.42
N GLY A 363 17.48 -1.73 26.69
CA GLY A 363 18.31 -2.12 27.80
C GLY A 363 17.73 -3.42 28.33
N THR A 364 18.53 -4.46 28.20
CA THR A 364 18.36 -5.79 28.77
C THR A 364 17.71 -5.77 30.16
N SER A 365 16.42 -6.08 30.25
CA SER A 365 15.81 -6.56 31.49
C SER A 365 14.84 -7.67 31.16
N VAL A 366 15.40 -8.88 31.08
CA VAL A 366 14.64 -10.13 31.11
C VAL A 366 14.25 -10.37 32.55
N THR A 367 12.98 -10.16 32.90
CA THR A 367 12.34 -10.90 33.99
C THR A 367 10.93 -11.29 33.60
N ASN A 368 10.79 -12.59 33.32
CA ASN A 368 9.63 -13.48 33.42
C ASN A 368 8.24 -12.83 33.53
N THR A 369 7.49 -12.88 32.42
CA THR A 369 6.03 -12.85 32.45
C THR A 369 5.47 -14.04 31.68
N SER A 370 4.86 -14.94 32.45
CA SER A 370 3.95 -15.99 31.99
C SER A 370 2.60 -15.35 31.64
N SER A 371 2.07 -15.58 30.44
CA SER A 371 0.66 -15.32 30.14
C SER A 371 0.15 -16.15 28.97
N GLU A 372 -0.57 -17.21 29.34
CA GLU A 372 -1.90 -17.63 28.89
C GLU A 372 -2.42 -17.22 27.49
N LEU A 373 -2.81 -18.26 26.75
CA LEU A 373 -3.24 -18.28 25.36
C LEU A 373 -4.72 -17.88 25.22
N GLN A 374 -5.01 -16.72 24.63
CA GLN A 374 -6.38 -16.28 24.33
C GLN A 374 -6.76 -16.53 22.85
N ARG A 375 -7.83 -17.31 22.64
CA ARG A 375 -8.50 -17.54 21.35
C ARG A 375 -9.29 -16.31 20.90
N PRO A 376 -9.24 -15.90 19.62
CA PRO A 376 -10.24 -15.00 19.06
C PRO A 376 -11.37 -15.80 18.39
N GLY A 377 -12.59 -15.47 18.79
CA GLY A 377 -13.84 -15.98 18.22
C GLY A 377 -14.18 -15.38 16.86
N SER A 378 -15.02 -16.12 16.15
CA SER A 378 -15.60 -15.82 14.84
C SER A 378 -16.57 -14.63 14.88
N LEU A 379 -16.45 -13.69 13.95
CA LEU A 379 -17.56 -12.81 13.56
C LEU A 379 -17.69 -12.70 12.04
N LEU A 380 -18.88 -13.07 11.60
CA LEU A 380 -19.41 -13.15 10.25
C LEU A 380 -19.97 -11.78 9.79
N SER A 381 -19.71 -11.49 8.52
CA SER A 381 -20.59 -10.81 7.53
C SER A 381 -21.22 -9.44 7.83
N ARG A 382 -20.93 -8.44 6.97
CA ARG A 382 -21.93 -7.48 6.45
C ARG A 382 -21.43 -6.72 5.19
N PHE A 383 -22.16 -6.94 4.09
CA PHE A 383 -22.36 -6.18 2.83
C PHE A 383 -21.24 -5.37 2.15
N ALA A 384 -20.95 -5.73 0.89
CA ALA A 384 -20.66 -4.78 -0.19
C ALA A 384 -21.22 -5.32 -1.53
N VAL A 385 -22.35 -4.75 -1.97
CA VAL A 385 -22.91 -4.93 -3.31
C VAL A 385 -22.37 -3.78 -4.17
N PHE A 386 -21.85 -4.11 -5.37
CA PHE A 386 -21.14 -3.25 -6.35
C PHE A 386 -19.61 -3.17 -6.20
N THR A 387 -18.92 -4.29 -6.34
CA THR A 387 -17.55 -4.30 -6.88
C THR A 387 -17.57 -4.71 -8.34
N ARG A 388 -17.08 -3.79 -9.17
CA ARG A 388 -16.92 -3.84 -10.62
C ARG A 388 -16.07 -5.05 -11.04
N THR A 389 -16.68 -6.09 -11.61
CA THR A 389 -15.95 -7.14 -12.33
C THR A 389 -15.33 -6.53 -13.59
N ARG A 390 -14.02 -6.22 -13.55
CA ARG A 390 -13.23 -5.97 -14.75
C ARG A 390 -13.03 -7.32 -15.44
N ARG A 391 -13.81 -7.59 -16.49
CA ARG A 391 -13.67 -8.76 -17.35
C ARG A 391 -12.29 -8.69 -18.03
N THR A 392 -11.31 -9.41 -17.48
CA THR A 392 -10.07 -9.71 -18.19
C THR A 392 -10.41 -10.69 -19.30
N GLY A 393 -10.55 -10.17 -20.53
CA GLY A 393 -10.61 -10.99 -21.73
C GLY A 393 -9.30 -11.73 -21.90
N SER A 394 -9.29 -13.00 -21.51
CA SER A 394 -8.30 -13.97 -21.97
C SER A 394 -8.50 -14.16 -23.47
N SER A 395 -7.51 -13.71 -24.24
CA SER A 395 -7.33 -14.09 -25.63
C SER A 395 -6.87 -15.54 -25.67
N GLY A 396 -7.82 -16.47 -25.76
CA GLY A 396 -7.57 -17.86 -26.11
C GLY A 396 -7.55 -18.02 -27.62
N GLU A 397 -6.47 -18.59 -28.12
CA GLU A 397 -6.23 -18.94 -29.52
C GLU A 397 -7.35 -19.78 -30.14
N LEU A 398 -7.66 -19.46 -31.39
CA LEU A 398 -8.58 -20.20 -32.26
C LEU A 398 -8.04 -21.62 -32.52
N ALA A 399 -8.73 -22.63 -31.98
CA ALA A 399 -8.77 -23.96 -32.57
C ALA A 399 -10.14 -24.18 -33.22
N ARG A 400 -10.07 -24.36 -34.53
CA ARG A 400 -11.13 -24.67 -35.49
C ARG A 400 -11.75 -26.04 -35.17
N SER A 401 -13.07 -26.12 -35.08
CA SER A 401 -13.84 -27.31 -35.42
C SER A 401 -15.28 -26.97 -35.76
N ASP A 402 -15.63 -27.29 -36.99
CA ASP A 402 -16.97 -27.31 -37.57
C ASP A 402 -17.76 -28.48 -36.97
N VAL A 403 -18.98 -28.24 -36.47
CA VAL A 403 -20.08 -29.22 -36.50
C VAL A 403 -21.42 -28.48 -36.69
N VAL A 404 -22.20 -29.06 -37.59
CA VAL A 404 -23.49 -28.65 -38.16
C VAL A 404 -24.67 -29.15 -37.30
N ALA A 405 -25.83 -28.45 -37.44
CA ALA A 405 -27.20 -28.80 -37.01
C ALA A 405 -27.52 -28.60 -35.50
N GLU A 406 -28.71 -28.21 -35.05
CA GLU A 406 -30.07 -28.33 -35.61
C GLU A 406 -31.05 -27.35 -34.91
N LYS A 407 -32.23 -27.17 -35.51
CA LYS A 407 -33.37 -26.33 -35.11
C LYS A 407 -33.95 -26.63 -33.71
N GLY A 408 -34.51 -25.58 -33.08
CA GLY A 408 -35.88 -25.65 -32.55
C GLY A 408 -36.10 -25.30 -31.06
N GLN A 409 -37.19 -24.55 -30.85
CA GLN A 409 -38.01 -24.41 -29.63
C GLN A 409 -37.66 -23.34 -28.58
N LEU A 410 -38.50 -22.29 -28.58
CA LEU A 410 -38.88 -21.49 -27.40
C LEU A 410 -39.70 -22.33 -26.40
N PRO A 411 -39.76 -21.91 -25.12
CA PRO A 411 -41.06 -21.40 -24.69
C PRO A 411 -41.02 -20.13 -23.82
N SER A 412 -42.19 -19.53 -23.86
CA SER A 412 -42.74 -18.36 -23.19
C SER A 412 -43.19 -18.59 -21.74
N ILE A 413 -43.43 -17.48 -21.04
CA ILE A 413 -44.53 -17.20 -20.06
C ILE A 413 -44.04 -16.65 -18.71
N ILE A 414 -44.51 -15.42 -18.50
CA ILE A 414 -44.60 -14.59 -17.30
C ILE A 414 -45.50 -15.27 -16.26
N ASN A 415 -45.19 -15.15 -14.96
CA ASN A 415 -46.24 -14.92 -13.96
C ASN A 415 -45.70 -14.23 -12.70
N LEU A 416 -46.22 -13.03 -12.49
CA LEU A 416 -46.06 -12.17 -11.33
C LEU A 416 -47.25 -12.46 -10.40
N GLY A 417 -46.99 -13.01 -9.21
CA GLY A 417 -48.02 -13.31 -8.21
C GLY A 417 -47.83 -12.45 -6.97
N ALA A 418 -48.62 -11.38 -6.86
CA ALA A 418 -48.85 -10.65 -5.62
C ALA A 418 -49.88 -11.39 -4.76
N ALA A 419 -49.63 -11.54 -3.47
CA ALA A 419 -50.63 -11.97 -2.50
C ALA A 419 -50.66 -11.02 -1.30
N ILE A 420 -51.85 -10.42 -1.14
CA ILE A 420 -52.32 -9.59 -0.04
C ILE A 420 -53.05 -10.49 0.96
N GLY A 421 -52.91 -10.20 2.26
CA GLY A 421 -53.74 -10.72 3.35
C GLY A 421 -52.89 -10.92 4.62
N GLY A 422 -53.14 -10.33 5.78
CA GLY A 422 -54.36 -9.76 6.34
C GLY A 422 -54.86 -10.66 7.48
N ASN A 423 -54.83 -10.13 8.72
CA ASN A 423 -55.47 -10.60 9.97
C ASN A 423 -54.71 -11.68 10.80
N ARG A 424 -54.78 -11.78 12.14
CA ARG A 424 -55.27 -10.96 13.28
C ARG A 424 -55.11 -11.83 14.56
N LEU A 425 -54.68 -11.22 15.68
CA LEU A 425 -54.90 -11.52 17.13
C LEU A 425 -54.83 -12.95 17.73
N SER A 426 -53.99 -13.11 18.76
CA SER A 426 -54.26 -13.57 20.16
C SER A 426 -52.91 -13.63 20.90
N GLU A 427 -52.57 -12.83 21.91
CA GLU A 427 -53.03 -12.80 23.33
C GLU A 427 -52.73 -14.07 24.13
N GLU A 428 -52.45 -13.87 25.44
CA GLU A 428 -52.06 -14.85 26.49
C GLU A 428 -50.57 -15.29 26.48
N SER A 429 -49.82 -15.45 27.57
CA SER A 429 -49.81 -15.01 28.98
C SER A 429 -48.58 -15.70 29.59
N GLN A 430 -47.72 -14.98 30.33
CA GLN A 430 -47.20 -15.40 31.64
C GLN A 430 -46.05 -14.52 32.13
N ARG A 431 -46.33 -13.94 33.30
CA ARG A 431 -45.40 -13.30 34.24
C ARG A 431 -44.55 -14.38 34.92
N TYR A 432 -43.26 -14.12 35.14
CA TYR A 432 -42.55 -14.56 36.34
C TYR A 432 -41.25 -13.75 36.53
N THR A 433 -41.15 -13.10 37.68
CA THR A 433 -39.97 -12.54 38.37
C THR A 433 -40.29 -12.69 39.87
N PRO A 434 -39.35 -12.52 40.84
CA PRO A 434 -37.90 -12.38 40.78
C PRO A 434 -37.15 -13.26 41.84
N ASP A 435 -35.82 -13.26 41.82
CA ASP A 435 -34.93 -13.41 43.00
C ASP A 435 -33.59 -12.74 42.62
N ILE A 436 -33.24 -11.54 43.12
CA ILE A 436 -32.62 -11.19 44.41
C ILE A 436 -31.32 -11.98 44.71
N TYR A 437 -30.16 -11.38 44.37
CA TYR A 437 -28.94 -11.43 45.20
C TYR A 437 -28.13 -10.13 45.06
N PRO A 438 -27.41 -9.69 46.11
CA PRO A 438 -26.94 -8.32 46.25
C PRO A 438 -25.48 -8.10 45.81
N SER A 439 -25.29 -6.96 45.15
CA SER A 439 -24.27 -5.93 45.43
C SER A 439 -22.82 -6.35 45.70
N SER A 440 -21.95 -6.09 44.72
CA SER A 440 -20.58 -5.66 44.98
C SER A 440 -20.03 -4.75 43.87
N SER A 441 -19.77 -3.49 44.26
CA SER A 441 -18.91 -2.46 43.65
C SER A 441 -19.37 -1.72 42.36
N PRO A 442 -19.61 -0.40 42.42
CA PRO A 442 -19.75 0.44 41.24
C PRO A 442 -18.37 0.90 40.77
N ILE A 443 -17.85 0.29 39.70
CA ILE A 443 -16.77 0.89 38.93
C ILE A 443 -17.40 2.08 38.18
N ASN A 444 -17.07 3.28 38.61
CA ASN A 444 -17.36 4.55 37.94
C ASN A 444 -16.90 4.49 36.48
N SER A 445 -17.79 4.06 35.57
CA SER A 445 -17.63 4.35 34.15
C SER A 445 -17.93 5.84 33.95
N LYS A 446 -16.87 6.65 34.09
CA LYS A 446 -16.86 7.99 33.49
C LYS A 446 -16.96 7.81 31.98
N HIS A 447 -18.18 7.63 31.49
CA HIS A 447 -18.52 7.94 30.11
C HIS A 447 -18.24 9.42 29.94
N SER A 448 -17.02 9.74 29.49
CA SER A 448 -16.71 11.03 28.93
C SER A 448 -17.61 11.21 27.72
N PHE A 449 -18.80 11.77 27.95
CA PHE A 449 -19.58 12.44 26.93
C PHE A 449 -18.69 13.55 26.41
N THR A 450 -17.89 13.24 25.39
CA THR A 450 -17.32 14.26 24.53
C THR A 450 -18.51 15.04 23.98
N PRO A 451 -18.69 16.33 24.35
CA PRO A 451 -19.81 17.11 23.86
C PRO A 451 -19.75 17.05 22.34
N MET A 452 -20.83 16.58 21.73
CA MET A 452 -20.98 16.53 20.28
C MET A 452 -21.10 17.97 19.81
N VAL A 453 -19.96 18.67 19.70
CA VAL A 453 -19.87 20.01 19.13
C VAL A 453 -20.30 19.85 17.68
N LYS A 454 -21.57 20.17 17.46
CA LYS A 454 -22.24 20.18 16.17
C LYS A 454 -21.60 21.32 15.39
N SER A 455 -20.49 21.04 14.71
CA SER A 455 -19.83 21.99 13.83
C SER A 455 -20.86 22.45 12.79
N GLU A 456 -21.32 23.69 12.88
CA GLU A 456 -22.25 24.29 11.91
C GLU A 456 -21.69 24.24 10.47
N GLY A 457 -20.37 24.16 10.33
CA GLY A 457 -19.72 23.91 9.04
C GLY A 457 -20.08 22.56 8.40
N GLY A 458 -20.56 21.58 9.18
CA GLY A 458 -20.86 20.24 8.69
C GLY A 458 -22.01 20.17 7.68
N ILE A 459 -23.05 20.99 7.84
CA ILE A 459 -24.23 20.94 6.96
C ILE A 459 -23.91 21.58 5.60
N ILE A 460 -23.29 22.76 5.60
CA ILE A 460 -22.89 23.45 4.36
C ILE A 460 -21.90 22.60 3.57
N LYS A 461 -20.90 22.00 4.24
CA LYS A 461 -19.95 21.08 3.58
C LYS A 461 -20.64 19.86 2.98
N LYS A 462 -21.62 19.27 3.68
CA LYS A 462 -22.43 18.16 3.14
C LYS A 462 -23.24 18.58 1.91
N LEU A 463 -23.84 19.78 1.95
CA LEU A 463 -24.60 20.32 0.81
C LEU A 463 -23.69 20.57 -0.39
N MET A 464 -22.50 21.15 -0.17
CA MET A 464 -21.49 21.36 -1.21
C MET A 464 -21.03 20.03 -1.84
N ARG A 465 -20.80 18.99 -1.03
CA ARG A 465 -20.45 17.65 -1.55
C ARG A 465 -21.60 17.01 -2.30
N LEU A 466 -22.85 17.22 -1.87
CA LEU A 466 -24.05 16.74 -2.56
C LEU A 466 -24.20 17.40 -3.94
N THR A 467 -23.86 18.69 -4.05
CA THR A 467 -23.80 19.41 -5.34
C THR A 467 -22.53 19.11 -6.14
N GLY A 468 -21.75 18.09 -5.77
CA GLY A 468 -20.55 17.70 -6.51
C GLY A 468 -19.43 18.75 -6.52
N THR A 469 -19.56 19.81 -5.71
CA THR A 469 -18.54 20.84 -5.52
C THR A 469 -17.48 20.32 -4.58
N ALA A 470 -16.22 20.53 -4.97
CA ALA A 470 -15.11 20.04 -4.19
C ALA A 470 -14.85 20.94 -2.99
N VAL A 471 -14.64 20.32 -1.83
CA VAL A 471 -14.44 21.01 -0.55
C VAL A 471 -13.12 20.54 0.03
N ASP A 472 -12.38 21.43 0.69
CA ASP A 472 -11.10 21.13 1.34
C ASP A 472 -10.07 20.54 0.36
N THR A 473 -9.88 21.22 -0.78
CA THR A 473 -8.90 20.79 -1.79
C THR A 473 -7.48 21.16 -1.36
N ILE A 474 -6.56 20.20 -1.48
CA ILE A 474 -5.12 20.38 -1.27
C ILE A 474 -4.37 20.36 -2.60
N ALA A 475 -3.24 21.05 -2.65
CA ALA A 475 -2.34 21.00 -3.79
C ALA A 475 -1.65 19.63 -3.86
N VAL A 476 -1.46 19.13 -5.08
CA VAL A 476 -0.65 17.95 -5.35
C VAL A 476 0.80 18.40 -5.44
N GLU A 477 1.60 18.04 -4.43
CA GLU A 477 3.00 18.50 -4.33
C GLU A 477 3.90 17.76 -5.32
N ASP A 478 3.63 16.48 -5.54
CA ASP A 478 4.40 15.62 -6.44
C ASP A 478 4.16 16.00 -7.92
N SER A 479 5.24 16.25 -8.67
CA SER A 479 5.17 16.60 -10.09
C SER A 479 4.75 15.42 -10.98
N GLY A 480 5.18 14.20 -10.64
CA GLY A 480 4.83 12.98 -11.36
C GLY A 480 3.32 12.71 -11.31
N VAL A 481 2.71 12.86 -10.13
CA VAL A 481 1.24 12.77 -9.98
C VAL A 481 0.52 13.83 -10.79
N ARG A 482 0.99 15.08 -10.78
CA ARG A 482 0.36 16.15 -11.55
C ARG A 482 0.40 15.86 -13.04
N LYS A 483 1.52 15.38 -13.57
CA LYS A 483 1.64 14.97 -14.98
C LYS A 483 0.67 13.83 -15.30
N LEU A 484 0.56 12.84 -14.42
CA LEU A 484 -0.34 11.71 -14.56
C LEU A 484 -1.82 12.15 -14.52
N GLN A 485 -2.20 13.00 -13.57
CA GLN A 485 -3.53 13.60 -13.48
C GLN A 485 -3.89 14.43 -14.72
N ALA A 486 -2.96 15.24 -15.22
CA ALA A 486 -3.15 16.00 -16.44
C ALA A 486 -3.36 15.08 -17.65
N MET A 487 -2.54 14.04 -17.81
CA MET A 487 -2.67 13.06 -18.89
C MET A 487 -4.03 12.34 -18.85
N VAL A 488 -4.48 11.90 -17.66
CA VAL A 488 -5.80 11.27 -17.53
C VAL A 488 -6.92 12.29 -17.77
N GLY A 489 -6.76 13.53 -17.31
CA GLY A 489 -7.66 14.64 -17.58
C GLY A 489 -7.84 14.92 -19.08
N VAL A 490 -6.74 14.88 -19.86
CA VAL A 490 -6.77 15.01 -21.32
C VAL A 490 -7.55 13.85 -21.95
N ARG A 491 -7.32 12.61 -21.51
CA ARG A 491 -8.09 11.45 -22.01
C ARG A 491 -9.59 11.62 -21.74
N VAL A 492 -9.96 12.05 -20.53
CA VAL A 492 -11.36 12.34 -20.17
C VAL A 492 -11.95 13.44 -21.04
N ALA A 493 -11.19 14.51 -21.33
CA ALA A 493 -11.63 15.57 -22.22
C ALA A 493 -11.88 15.08 -23.65
N ILE A 494 -11.01 14.21 -24.18
CA ILE A 494 -11.20 13.59 -25.51
C ILE A 494 -12.48 12.76 -25.53
N TRP A 495 -12.72 11.93 -24.50
CA TRP A 495 -13.95 11.13 -24.39
C TRP A 495 -15.21 12.01 -24.32
N LEU A 496 -15.14 13.13 -23.59
CA LEU A 496 -16.24 14.09 -23.52
C LEU A 496 -16.54 14.68 -24.90
N VAL A 497 -15.51 15.16 -25.61
CA VAL A 497 -15.65 15.72 -26.96
C VAL A 497 -16.28 14.70 -27.91
N LEU A 498 -15.75 13.48 -27.97
CA LEU A 498 -16.29 12.41 -28.82
C LEU A 498 -17.76 12.09 -28.50
N SER A 499 -18.09 11.95 -27.21
CA SER A 499 -19.47 11.65 -26.76
C SER A 499 -20.43 12.78 -27.13
N THR A 500 -20.02 14.03 -26.95
CA THR A 500 -20.84 15.20 -27.29
C THR A 500 -21.05 15.36 -28.79
N SER A 501 -20.03 15.09 -29.61
CA SER A 501 -20.14 15.14 -31.07
C SER A 501 -21.12 14.11 -31.62
N VAL A 502 -21.07 12.87 -31.11
CA VAL A 502 -22.02 11.81 -31.48
C VAL A 502 -23.45 12.23 -31.11
N LEU A 503 -23.64 12.78 -29.91
CA LEU A 503 -24.94 13.23 -29.45
C LEU A 503 -25.50 14.39 -30.31
N ILE A 504 -24.67 15.37 -30.69
CA ILE A 504 -25.07 16.45 -31.62
C ILE A 504 -25.59 15.86 -32.92
N GLY A 505 -24.85 14.89 -33.49
CA GLY A 505 -25.26 14.20 -34.72
C GLY A 505 -26.64 13.55 -34.60
N ILE A 506 -26.90 12.89 -33.47
CA ILE A 506 -28.20 12.26 -33.18
C ILE A 506 -29.31 13.31 -33.07
N ILE A 507 -29.11 14.37 -32.29
CA ILE A 507 -30.11 15.43 -32.08
C ILE A 507 -30.47 16.12 -33.40
N MET A 508 -29.47 16.37 -34.24
CA MET A 508 -29.65 17.03 -35.55
C MET A 508 -30.27 16.12 -36.61
N ALA A 509 -30.17 14.79 -36.47
CA ALA A 509 -30.75 13.82 -37.38
C ALA A 509 -32.25 13.59 -37.16
N ILE A 510 -32.77 13.90 -35.96
CA ILE A 510 -34.20 13.78 -35.68
C ILE A 510 -34.96 14.85 -36.49
N PRO A 511 -35.94 14.48 -37.33
CA PRO A 511 -36.56 15.39 -38.29
C PRO A 511 -37.21 16.64 -37.67
#